data_AF-A0A257PQC8-F1
#
_entry.id   AF-A0A257PQC8-F1
#
_cell.length_a   1.000
_cell.length_b   1.000
_cell.length_c   1.000
_cell.angle_alpha   90.00
_cell.angle_beta   90.00
_cell.angle_gamma   90.00
#
_symmetry.space_group_name_H-M   'P 1'
#
loop_
_entity.id
_entity.type
_entity.pdbx_description
1 polymer ?
#
loop_
_entity_poly.entity_id
_entity_poly.type
_entity_poly.pdbx_seq_one_letter_code
_entity_poly.pdbx_strand_id
1 'polypeptide(L)' 'DQALQRIENNTYGYCEETGEPIGLRRLEARPIATLSIEAQERHERMERVHRDD' A
#
# COMPACT_ATOMS: atom_id res chain seq x y z
N ASP A 1 11.61 -2.38 12.10
CA ASP A 1 11.30 -1.10 11.44
C ASP A 1 11.26 -1.19 9.91
N GLN A 2 10.16 -1.69 9.32
CA GLN A 2 10.03 -1.74 7.85
C GLN A 2 9.90 -0.34 7.21
N ALA A 3 9.25 0.61 7.90
CA ALA A 3 9.05 1.96 7.38
C ALA A 3 10.36 2.73 7.24
N LEU A 4 11.29 2.60 8.20
CA LEU A 4 12.61 3.25 8.14
C LEU A 4 13.45 2.70 6.97
N GLN A 5 13.46 1.38 6.78
CA GLN A 5 14.14 0.75 5.63
C GLN A 5 13.64 1.27 4.28
N ARG A 6 12.36 1.58 4.15
CA ARG A 6 11.80 2.13 2.91
C ARG A 6 12.17 3.58 2.66
N ILE A 7 12.36 4.35 3.73
CA ILE A 7 12.91 5.71 3.62
C ILE A 7 14.35 5.62 3.13
N GLU A 8 15.17 4.74 3.73
CA GLU A 8 16.57 4.52 3.30
C GLU A 8 16.66 4.04 1.84
N ASN A 9 15.72 3.20 1.42
CA ASN A 9 15.67 2.66 0.06
C ASN A 9 14.97 3.59 -0.95
N ASN A 10 14.55 4.80 -0.56
CA ASN A 10 13.77 5.73 -1.40
C ASN A 10 12.46 5.14 -1.98
N THR A 11 11.87 4.15 -1.30
CA THR A 11 10.60 3.53 -1.71
C THR A 11 9.42 3.98 -0.86
N TYR A 12 9.66 4.80 0.17
CA TYR A 12 8.59 5.39 0.97
C TYR A 12 7.64 6.24 0.13
N GLY A 13 6.34 6.01 0.29
CA GLY A 13 5.31 6.74 -0.45
C GLY A 13 5.01 6.18 -1.84
N TYR A 14 5.54 5.02 -2.20
CA TYR A 14 5.20 4.29 -3.43
C TYR A 14 4.56 2.95 -3.09
N CYS A 15 3.58 2.54 -3.89
CA CYS A 15 2.87 1.28 -3.78
C CYS A 15 3.82 0.12 -4.10
N GLU A 16 3.95 -0.86 -3.20
CA GLU A 16 4.82 -2.01 -3.44
C GLU A 16 4.35 -2.92 -4.58
N GLU A 17 3.07 -2.90 -4.92
CA GLU A 17 2.51 -3.76 -5.96
C GLU A 17 2.59 -3.11 -7.36
N THR A 18 2.31 -1.81 -7.45
CA THR A 18 2.21 -1.11 -8.75
C THR A 18 3.36 -0.16 -9.03
N GLY A 19 4.14 0.23 -8.02
CA GLY A 19 5.17 1.26 -8.11
C GLY A 19 4.62 2.69 -8.19
N GLU A 20 3.30 2.87 -8.12
CA GLU A 20 2.66 4.18 -8.22
C GLU A 20 2.69 4.95 -6.90
N PRO A 21 2.65 6.30 -6.94
CA PRO A 21 2.67 7.11 -5.73
C PRO A 21 1.43 6.87 -4.86
N ILE A 22 1.64 6.70 -3.55
CA ILE A 22 0.60 6.65 -2.54
C ILE A 22 0.17 8.09 -2.23
N GLY A 23 -1.15 8.34 -2.27
CA GLY A 23 -1.69 9.67 -2.00
C GLY A 23 -1.26 10.22 -0.64
N LEU A 24 -0.82 11.48 -0.61
CA LEU A 24 -0.30 12.15 0.60
C LEU A 24 -1.27 12.06 1.79
N ARG A 25 -2.57 12.32 1.58
CA ARG A 25 -3.59 12.21 2.63
C ARG A 25 -3.65 10.82 3.28
N ARG A 26 -3.34 9.76 2.53
CA ARG A 26 -3.29 8.39 3.04
C ARG A 26 -2.06 8.19 3.92
N LEU A 27 -0.91 8.72 3.52
CA LEU A 27 0.32 8.66 4.32
C LEU A 27 0.23 9.53 5.58
N GLU A 28 -0.45 10.67 5.53
CA GLU A 28 -0.73 11.50 6.70
C GLU A 28 -1.63 10.77 7.72
N ALA A 29 -2.66 10.08 7.23
CA ALA A 29 -3.55 9.30 8.08
C ALA A 29 -2.90 7.99 8.57
N ARG A 30 -2.06 7.37 7.74
CA ARG A 30 -1.43 6.07 7.94
C ARG A 30 -0.02 6.06 7.31
N PRO A 31 1.03 6.51 8.03
CA PRO A 31 2.39 6.61 7.48
C PRO A 31 3.04 5.25 7.22
N ILE A 32 2.49 4.18 7.78
CA ILE A 32 2.94 2.80 7.53
C ILE A 32 2.30 2.16 6.28
N ALA A 33 1.48 2.90 5.53
CA ALA A 33 0.80 2.34 4.36
C ALA A 33 1.80 1.91 3.28
N THR A 34 1.63 0.69 2.78
CA THR A 34 2.53 0.05 1.80
C THR A 34 1.93 -0.03 0.40
N LEU A 35 0.61 0.08 0.30
CA LEU A 35 -0.17 -0.02 -0.93
C LEU A 35 -0.95 1.27 -1.19
N SER A 36 -1.17 1.57 -2.48
CA SER A 36 -2.14 2.58 -2.91
C SER A 36 -3.57 2.16 -2.54
N ILE A 37 -4.52 3.09 -2.64
CA ILE A 37 -5.95 2.79 -2.38
C ILE A 37 -6.44 1.74 -3.37
N GLU A 38 -6.17 1.92 -4.65
CA GLU A 38 -6.63 1.03 -5.72
C GLU A 38 -6.03 -0.38 -5.58
N ALA A 39 -4.75 -0.49 -5.22
CA ALA A 39 -4.09 -1.77 -4.96
C ALA A 39 -4.74 -2.48 -3.75
N GLN A 40 -5.02 -1.74 -2.67
CA GLN A 40 -5.72 -2.27 -1.50
C GLN A 40 -7.13 -2.77 -1.85
N GLU A 41 -7.91 -1.98 -2.60
CA GLU A 41 -9.26 -2.35 -3.03
C GLU A 41 -9.25 -3.61 -3.92
N ARG A 42 -8.26 -3.73 -4.80
CA ARG A 42 -8.07 -4.93 -5.63
C ARG A 42 -7.76 -6.15 -4.77
N HIS A 43 -6.85 -6.03 -3.81
CA HIS A 43 -6.54 -7.09 -2.85
C HIS A 43 -7.78 -7.54 -2.08
N GLU A 44 -8.53 -6.59 -1.49
CA GLU A 44 -9.75 -6.89 -0.74
C GLU A 44 -10.83 -7.55 -1.62
N ARG A 45 -10.94 -7.14 -2.89
CA ARG A 45 -11.86 -7.77 -3.84
C ARG A 45 -11.45 -9.22 -4.13
N MET A 46 -10.16 -9.49 -4.35
CA MET A 46 -9.67 -10.85 -4.61
C MET A 46 -9.86 -11.75 -3.39
N GLU A 47 -9.59 -11.24 -2.19
CA GLU A 47 -9.81 -11.98 -0.94
C GLU A 47 -11.29 -12.31 -0.70
N ARG A 48 -12.21 -11.39 -1.03
CA ARG A 48 -13.65 -11.66 -0.95
C ARG A 48 -14.08 -12.80 -1.88
N VAL A 49 -13.58 -12.81 -3.12
CA VAL A 49 -13.92 -13.86 -4.10
C VAL A 49 -13.44 -15.24 -3.63
N HIS A 50 -12.29 -15.33 -2.95
CA HIS A 50 -11.75 -16.61 -2.48
C HIS A 50 -12.37 -17.12 -1.17
N ARG A 51 -13.20 -16.32 -0.49
CA ARG A 51 -13.83 -16.71 0.78
C ARG A 51 -15.21 -17.37 0.62
N ASP A 52 -15.78 -17.26 -0.57
CA ASP A 52 -17.09 -17.79 -0.94
C ASP A 52 -16.99 -19.09 -1.79
N ASP A 53 -15.80 -19.69 -1.90
CA ASP A 53 -15.54 -21.01 -2.53
C ASP A 53 -15.25 -22.09 -1.46
#